data_AF-A0A0N1B5S3-F1
#
_entry.id   AF-A0A0N1B5S3-F1
#
_cell.length_a   1.000
_cell.length_b   1.000
_cell.length_c   1.000
_cell.angle_alpha   90.00
_cell.angle_beta   90.00
_cell.angle_gamma   90.00
#
_symmetry.space_group_name_H-M   'P 1'
#
loop_
_entity.id
_entity.type
_entity.pdbx_description
1 polymer ?
#
loop_
_entity_poly.entity_id
_entity_poly.type
_entity_poly.pdbx_seq_one_letter_code
_entity_poly.pdbx_strand_id
1 'polypeptide(L)'
;MVDEVRYTNDVLSARFDLIGKSSIVHIRDADMRVTCFDANGQALGHLEMLHPGWRNHTHSRQMRKTINALIRNGRISGSDPVTGYLEYLNKEVVSEIRGAPDKVSKSATKLAEASRVSGTKVQLIETKSPAVPPARPIPGHIKQPSWRRT
;
A
#
# COMPACT_ATOMS: atom_id res chain seq x y z
N MET A 1 1.73 21.03 8.75
CA MET A 1 1.65 19.55 8.63
C MET A 1 0.94 19.23 7.33
N VAL A 2 1.36 18.18 6.61
CA VAL A 2 0.76 17.76 5.34
C VAL A 2 0.24 16.34 5.50
N ASP A 3 -1.07 16.15 5.31
CA ASP A 3 -1.77 14.87 5.49
C ASP A 3 -1.40 14.17 6.81
N GLU A 4 -1.52 14.91 7.94
CA GLU A 4 -1.22 14.47 9.31
C GLU A 4 0.26 14.09 9.59
N VAL A 5 1.18 14.35 8.64
CA VAL A 5 2.62 14.08 8.80
C VAL A 5 3.42 15.38 8.85
N ARG A 6 4.49 15.36 9.65
CA ARG A 6 5.46 16.45 9.74
C ARG A 6 6.59 16.23 8.72
N TYR A 7 6.96 17.31 8.05
CA TYR A 7 7.99 17.34 7.02
C TYR A 7 9.07 18.33 7.44
N THR A 8 10.30 18.06 7.02
CA THR A 8 11.48 18.89 7.31
C THR A 8 12.46 18.86 6.14
N ASN A 9 13.39 19.81 6.09
CA ASN A 9 14.64 19.71 5.35
C ASN A 9 15.68 20.64 5.97
N ASP A 10 16.93 20.55 5.52
CA ASP A 10 18.04 21.33 6.09
C ASP A 10 17.88 22.84 5.89
N VAL A 11 17.26 23.25 4.77
CA VAL A 11 17.05 24.66 4.46
C VAL A 11 15.98 25.27 5.38
N LEU A 12 14.86 24.57 5.59
CA LEU A 12 13.80 25.03 6.49
C LEU A 12 14.25 25.02 7.94
N SER A 13 15.05 24.03 8.36
CA SER A 13 15.53 23.96 9.74
C SER A 13 16.54 25.07 10.07
N ALA A 14 17.32 25.52 9.09
CA ALA A 14 18.29 26.61 9.26
C ALA A 14 17.69 28.02 9.15
N ARG A 15 16.52 28.19 8.52
CA ARG A 15 15.92 29.50 8.22
C ARG A 15 14.93 29.96 9.30
N PHE A 16 15.46 30.62 10.33
CA PHE A 16 14.65 31.26 11.38
C PHE A 16 13.72 32.37 10.86
N ASP A 17 14.06 32.98 9.73
CA ASP A 17 13.27 34.04 9.10
C ASP A 17 11.93 33.55 8.53
N LEU A 18 11.71 32.23 8.47
CA LEU A 18 10.46 31.59 8.04
C LEU A 18 9.49 31.29 9.19
N ILE A 19 9.87 31.53 10.44
CA ILE A 19 9.00 31.31 11.61
C ILE A 19 7.77 32.22 11.52
N GLY A 20 6.58 31.64 11.66
CA GLY A 20 5.31 32.34 11.58
C GLY A 20 4.86 32.71 10.15
N LYS A 21 5.66 32.38 9.13
CA LYS A 21 5.30 32.61 7.73
C LYS A 21 4.64 31.38 7.11
N SER A 22 3.75 31.62 6.14
CA SER A 22 3.19 30.56 5.31
C SER A 22 4.19 30.15 4.22
N SER A 23 4.15 28.87 3.86
CA SER A 23 4.92 28.32 2.74
C SER A 23 3.96 27.58 1.81
N ILE A 24 4.25 27.63 0.52
CA ILE A 24 3.48 26.93 -0.50
C ILE A 24 4.13 25.57 -0.70
N VAL A 25 3.31 24.52 -0.77
CA VAL A 25 3.81 23.15 -0.86
C VAL A 25 3.22 22.49 -2.09
N HIS A 26 4.09 21.95 -2.94
CA HIS A 26 3.71 21.13 -4.07
C HIS A 26 3.90 19.65 -3.72
N ILE A 27 2.83 18.87 -3.88
CA ILE A 27 2.81 17.44 -3.55
C ILE A 27 2.58 16.66 -4.82
N ARG A 28 3.45 15.67 -5.07
CA ARG A 28 3.22 14.70 -6.13
C ARG A 28 2.38 13.54 -5.58
N ASP A 29 1.18 13.38 -6.13
CA ASP A 29 0.20 12.42 -5.60
C ASP A 29 0.62 10.94 -5.71
N ALA A 30 1.48 10.60 -6.68
CA ALA A 30 1.87 9.22 -6.96
C ALA A 30 2.83 8.64 -5.90
N ASP A 31 3.77 9.44 -5.40
CA ASP A 31 4.89 9.00 -4.55
C ASP A 31 5.06 9.84 -3.28
N MET A 32 4.14 10.78 -3.03
CA MET A 32 4.17 11.71 -1.88
C MET A 32 5.47 12.52 -1.79
N ARG A 33 6.15 12.79 -2.91
CA ARG A 33 7.27 13.74 -2.92
C ARG A 33 6.75 15.15 -2.74
N VAL A 34 7.34 15.85 -1.78
CA VAL A 34 6.90 17.19 -1.36
C VAL A 34 8.01 18.19 -1.64
N THR A 35 7.67 19.28 -2.31
CA THR A 35 8.59 20.41 -2.56
C THR A 35 8.01 21.66 -1.93
N CYS A 36 8.83 22.40 -1.21
CA CYS A 36 8.44 23.61 -0.51
C CYS A 36 8.90 24.85 -1.27
N PHE A 37 8.07 25.88 -1.25
CA PHE A 37 8.32 27.19 -1.82
C PHE A 37 7.98 28.26 -0.77
N ASP A 38 8.72 29.36 -0.77
CA ASP A 38 8.36 30.53 0.02
C ASP A 38 7.14 31.26 -0.59
N ALA A 39 6.67 32.32 0.06
CA ALA A 39 5.55 33.12 -0.42
C ALA A 39 5.85 33.87 -1.73
N ASN A 40 7.13 34.03 -2.10
CA ASN A 40 7.57 34.68 -3.33
C ASN A 40 7.81 33.69 -4.47
N GLY A 41 7.59 32.39 -4.24
CA GLY A 41 7.82 31.32 -5.21
C GLY A 41 9.27 30.82 -5.28
N GLN A 42 10.16 31.25 -4.37
CA GLN A 42 11.50 30.71 -4.25
C GLN A 42 11.45 29.27 -3.71
N ALA A 43 12.08 28.33 -4.41
CA ALA A 43 12.17 26.95 -3.97
C ALA A 43 13.02 26.83 -2.69
N LEU A 44 12.41 26.33 -1.62
CA LEU A 44 13.06 25.97 -0.36
C LEU A 44 13.57 24.52 -0.36
N GLY A 45 13.33 23.79 -1.45
CA GLY A 45 13.83 22.44 -1.69
C GLY A 45 12.82 21.33 -1.41
N HIS A 46 13.27 20.09 -1.56
CA HIS A 46 12.48 18.91 -1.25
C HIS A 46 12.38 18.70 0.25
N LEU A 47 11.23 18.20 0.70
CA LEU A 47 10.98 17.90 2.10
C LEU A 47 11.03 16.40 2.36
N GLU A 48 11.68 16.03 3.45
CA GLU A 48 11.69 14.70 4.01
C GLU A 48 10.63 14.55 5.09
N MET A 49 10.06 13.35 5.19
CA MET A 49 9.10 13.01 6.25
C MET A 49 9.89 12.76 7.53
N LEU A 50 9.49 13.41 8.63
CA LEU A 50 10.11 13.19 9.94
C LEU A 50 9.75 11.82 10.53
N HIS A 51 8.59 11.28 10.15
CA HIS A 51 8.13 10.00 10.67
C HIS A 51 8.79 8.84 9.89
N PRO A 52 9.61 8.00 10.53
CA PRO A 52 10.41 6.99 9.84
C PRO A 52 9.55 5.95 9.11
N GLY A 53 8.40 5.55 9.68
CA GLY A 53 7.50 4.59 9.04
C GLY A 53 6.99 5.04 7.66
N TRP A 54 6.81 6.34 7.44
CA TRP A 54 6.37 6.86 6.14
C TRP A 54 7.53 7.00 5.14
N ARG A 55 8.78 7.11 5.63
CA ARG A 55 9.99 7.23 4.80
C ARG A 55 10.39 5.89 4.18
N ASN A 56 10.12 4.78 4.88
CA ASN A 56 10.60 3.45 4.50
C ASN A 56 9.95 2.91 3.21
N HIS A 57 8.70 3.27 2.94
CA HIS A 57 7.92 2.72 1.83
C HIS A 57 7.32 3.81 0.95
N THR A 58 7.43 3.62 -0.37
CA THR A 58 6.77 4.51 -1.34
C THR A 58 5.25 4.35 -1.20
N HIS A 59 4.51 5.46 -1.29
CA HIS A 59 3.07 5.41 -1.18
C HIS A 59 2.42 6.60 -1.87
N SER A 60 1.21 6.39 -2.39
CA SER A 60 0.42 7.46 -2.98
C SER A 60 -0.29 8.28 -1.90
N ARG A 61 -0.71 9.50 -2.27
CA ARG A 61 -1.48 10.38 -1.38
C ARG A 61 -2.82 9.77 -0.98
N GLN A 62 -3.48 9.11 -1.93
CA GLN A 62 -4.75 8.42 -1.66
C GLN A 62 -4.57 7.26 -0.68
N MET A 63 -3.46 6.51 -0.81
CA MET A 63 -3.13 5.45 0.14
C MET A 63 -2.90 6.05 1.53
N ARG A 64 -2.13 7.13 1.65
CA ARG A 64 -1.90 7.82 2.93
C ARG A 64 -3.20 8.26 3.61
N LYS A 65 -4.11 8.92 2.88
CA LYS A 65 -5.41 9.34 3.43
C LYS A 65 -6.23 8.16 3.95
N THR A 66 -6.21 7.06 3.21
CA THR A 66 -6.90 5.82 3.61
C THR A 66 -6.31 5.24 4.89
N ILE A 67 -4.98 5.17 4.97
CA ILE A 67 -4.25 4.68 6.14
C ILE A 67 -4.54 5.57 7.35
N ASN A 68 -4.45 6.89 7.24
CA ASN A 68 -4.75 7.81 8.33
C ASN A 68 -6.19 7.64 8.83
N ALA A 69 -7.15 7.46 7.93
CA ALA A 69 -8.54 7.16 8.31
C ALA A 69 -8.66 5.85 9.10
N LEU A 70 -7.94 4.79 8.68
CA LEU A 70 -7.91 3.52 9.40
C LEU A 70 -7.23 3.63 10.78
N ILE A 71 -6.15 4.41 10.90
CA ILE A 71 -5.49 4.71 12.18
C ILE A 71 -6.45 5.43 13.12
N ARG A 72 -7.13 6.48 12.62
CA ARG A 72 -8.10 7.26 13.39
C ARG A 72 -9.25 6.39 13.90
N ASN A 73 -9.66 5.41 13.11
CA ASN A 73 -10.71 4.45 13.47
C ASN A 73 -10.20 3.27 14.32
N GLY A 74 -8.91 3.25 14.70
CA GLY A 74 -8.31 2.19 15.51
C GLY A 74 -8.22 0.82 14.80
N ARG A 75 -8.32 0.78 13.47
CA ARG A 75 -8.31 -0.47 12.67
C ARG A 75 -6.90 -0.96 12.37
N ILE A 76 -5.94 -0.05 12.31
CA ILE A 76 -4.52 -0.34 12.14
C ILE A 76 -3.73 0.45 13.18
N SER A 77 -2.67 -0.15 13.69
CA SER A 77 -1.73 0.46 14.62
C SER A 77 -0.33 -0.07 14.32
N GLY A 78 0.70 0.69 14.69
CA GLY A 78 2.09 0.29 14.48
C GLY A 78 3.00 1.46 14.10
N SER A 79 4.30 1.19 14.13
CA SER A 79 5.35 2.15 13.75
C SER A 79 5.47 2.35 12.24
N ASP A 80 5.06 1.37 11.45
CA ASP A 80 5.02 1.44 9.99
C ASP A 80 3.57 1.35 9.47
N PRO A 81 2.97 2.50 9.10
CA PRO A 81 1.59 2.56 8.62
C PRO A 81 1.35 1.80 7.31
N VAL A 82 2.36 1.71 6.43
CA VAL A 82 2.20 1.07 5.12
C VAL A 82 2.16 -0.45 5.28
N THR A 83 3.06 -1.01 6.08
CA THR A 83 3.05 -2.44 6.41
C THR A 83 1.76 -2.82 7.14
N GLY A 84 1.35 -2.04 8.15
CA GLY A 84 0.08 -2.28 8.85
C GLY A 84 -1.15 -2.24 7.94
N TYR A 85 -1.13 -1.39 6.90
CA TYR A 85 -2.18 -1.35 5.89
C TYR A 85 -2.22 -2.60 5.00
N LEU A 86 -1.06 -3.10 4.57
CA LEU A 86 -0.97 -4.34 3.80
C LEU A 86 -1.46 -5.53 4.61
N GLU A 87 -1.09 -5.63 5.89
CA GLU A 87 -1.60 -6.66 6.80
C GLU A 87 -3.11 -6.58 7.00
N TYR A 88 -3.65 -5.37 7.15
CA TYR A 88 -5.09 -5.14 7.25
C TYR A 88 -5.82 -5.63 6.00
N LEU A 89 -5.37 -5.24 4.81
CA LEU A 89 -5.94 -5.70 3.55
C LEU A 89 -5.83 -7.22 3.39
N ASN A 90 -4.73 -7.83 3.79
CA ASN A 90 -4.57 -9.28 3.75
C ASN A 90 -5.60 -10.01 4.64
N LYS A 91 -5.88 -9.49 5.84
CA LYS A 91 -6.93 -10.02 6.72
C LYS A 91 -8.32 -9.93 6.10
N GLU A 92 -8.64 -8.81 5.44
CA GLU A 92 -9.91 -8.62 4.72
C GLU A 92 -10.03 -9.57 3.51
N VAL A 93 -8.93 -9.83 2.79
CA VAL A 93 -8.93 -10.81 1.70
C VAL A 93 -9.24 -12.22 2.21
N VAL A 94 -8.60 -12.63 3.32
CA VAL A 94 -8.85 -13.95 3.91
C VAL A 94 -10.29 -14.09 4.40
N SER A 95 -10.89 -13.03 4.97
CA SER A 95 -12.29 -13.06 5.39
C SER A 95 -13.26 -13.12 4.20
N GLU A 96 -13.00 -12.37 3.13
CA GLU A 96 -13.80 -12.40 1.90
C GLU A 96 -13.76 -13.77 1.22
N ILE A 97 -12.58 -14.40 1.10
CA ILE A 97 -12.43 -15.73 0.51
C ILE A 97 -13.17 -16.79 1.33
N ARG A 98 -13.13 -16.70 2.67
CA ARG A 98 -13.87 -17.62 3.55
C ARG A 98 -15.39 -17.52 3.39
N GLY A 99 -15.91 -16.32 3.12
CA GLY A 99 -17.35 -16.10 2.95
C GLY A 99 -17.85 -16.44 1.54
N ALA A 100 -17.05 -16.19 0.50
CA ALA A 100 -17.43 -16.41 -0.89
C ALA A 100 -16.19 -16.72 -1.76
N PRO A 101 -15.76 -17.99 -1.85
CA PRO A 101 -14.49 -18.37 -2.49
C PRO A 101 -14.44 -18.08 -4.00
N ASP A 102 -15.59 -18.12 -4.68
CA ASP A 102 -15.66 -17.94 -6.15
C ASP A 102 -15.78 -16.47 -6.59
N LYS A 103 -15.84 -15.53 -5.64
CA LYS A 103 -16.02 -14.11 -5.92
C LYS A 103 -14.69 -13.37 -5.97
N VAL A 104 -14.49 -12.55 -7.00
CA VAL A 104 -13.35 -11.64 -7.06
C VAL A 104 -13.41 -10.65 -5.89
N SER A 105 -12.41 -10.73 -5.02
CA SER A 105 -12.27 -9.86 -3.85
C SER A 105 -11.81 -8.46 -4.26
N LYS A 106 -12.57 -7.43 -3.84
CA LYS A 106 -12.15 -6.03 -4.03
C LYS A 106 -10.93 -5.70 -3.18
N SER A 107 -10.86 -6.30 -1.98
CA SER A 107 -9.73 -6.16 -1.08
C SER A 107 -8.46 -6.78 -1.67
N ALA A 108 -8.58 -7.85 -2.47
CA ALA A 108 -7.45 -8.47 -3.15
C ALA A 108 -6.88 -7.56 -4.24
N THR A 109 -7.74 -6.88 -5.01
CA THR A 109 -7.29 -5.87 -5.99
C THR A 109 -6.56 -4.72 -5.30
N LYS A 110 -7.10 -4.22 -4.18
CA LYS A 110 -6.46 -3.16 -3.39
C LYS A 110 -5.11 -3.60 -2.81
N LEU A 111 -5.01 -4.83 -2.32
CA LEU A 111 -3.76 -5.40 -1.79
C LEU A 111 -2.69 -5.51 -2.88
N ALA A 112 -3.07 -6.00 -4.05
CA ALA A 112 -2.17 -6.09 -5.20
C ALA A 112 -1.65 -4.72 -5.62
N GLU A 113 -2.53 -3.72 -5.71
CA GLU A 113 -2.13 -2.34 -6.04
C GLU A 113 -1.25 -1.70 -4.96
N ALA A 114 -1.61 -1.85 -3.68
CA ALA A 114 -0.82 -1.32 -2.57
C ALA A 114 0.58 -1.96 -2.51
N SER A 115 0.70 -3.27 -2.76
CA SER A 115 1.98 -3.97 -2.86
C SER A 115 2.80 -3.47 -4.05
N ARG A 116 2.16 -3.26 -5.21
CA ARG A 116 2.82 -2.71 -6.41
C ARG A 116 3.38 -1.30 -6.18
N VAL A 117 2.61 -0.42 -5.55
CA VAL A 117 3.01 0.97 -5.28
C VAL A 117 4.11 1.04 -4.21
N SER A 118 3.99 0.23 -3.16
CA SER A 118 4.96 0.24 -2.05
C SER A 118 6.25 -0.52 -2.34
N GLY A 119 6.23 -1.41 -3.33
CA GLY A 119 7.34 -2.34 -3.59
C GLY A 119 7.50 -3.42 -2.51
N THR A 120 6.62 -3.43 -1.50
CA THR A 120 6.66 -4.37 -0.39
C THR A 120 5.92 -5.65 -0.79
N LYS A 121 6.63 -6.78 -0.77
CA LYS A 121 6.02 -8.10 -0.97
C LYS A 121 5.20 -8.46 0.27
N VAL A 122 3.90 -8.66 0.08
CA VAL A 122 3.01 -9.14 1.13
C VAL A 122 3.32 -10.61 1.40
N GLN A 123 3.54 -10.99 2.65
CA GLN A 123 3.55 -12.39 3.03
C GLN A 123 2.12 -12.91 2.90
N LEU A 124 1.85 -13.63 1.82
CA LEU A 124 0.56 -14.27 1.60
C LEU A 124 0.37 -15.27 2.74
N ILE A 125 -0.74 -15.13 3.47
CA ILE A 125 -1.16 -16.20 4.37
C ILE A 125 -1.46 -17.38 3.45
N GLU A 126 -0.73 -18.48 3.58
CA GLU A 126 -0.99 -19.70 2.83
C GLU A 126 -2.44 -20.12 3.09
N THR A 127 -3.32 -19.79 2.15
CA THR A 127 -4.62 -20.45 2.09
C THR A 127 -4.29 -21.85 1.63
N LYS A 128 -4.59 -22.84 2.50
CA LYS A 128 -4.52 -24.25 2.17
C LYS A 128 -5.12 -24.41 0.78
N SER A 129 -4.29 -24.72 -0.22
CA SER A 129 -4.77 -24.86 -1.59
C SER A 129 -5.99 -25.77 -1.56
N PRO A 130 -7.09 -25.42 -2.25
CA PRO A 130 -8.26 -26.28 -2.27
C PRO A 130 -7.77 -27.66 -2.67
N ALA A 131 -8.05 -28.66 -1.84
CA ALA A 131 -7.62 -30.03 -2.10
C ALA A 131 -8.05 -30.37 -3.52
N VAL A 132 -7.08 -30.68 -4.40
CA VAL A 132 -7.38 -31.08 -5.77
C VAL A 132 -8.43 -32.18 -5.66
N PRO A 133 -9.66 -31.99 -6.16
CA PRO A 133 -10.68 -33.03 -6.05
C PRO A 133 -10.10 -34.29 -6.69
N PRO A 134 -10.28 -35.47 -6.08
CA PRO A 134 -9.75 -36.70 -6.64
C PRO A 134 -10.21 -36.79 -8.10
N ALA A 135 -9.26 -37.01 -9.00
CA ALA A 135 -9.55 -37.14 -10.42
C ALA A 135 -10.66 -38.19 -10.57
N ARG A 136 -11.80 -37.80 -11.14
CA ARG A 136 -12.85 -38.78 -11.43
C ARG A 136 -12.24 -39.82 -12.37
N PRO A 137 -12.40 -41.13 -12.11
CA PRO A 137 -11.92 -42.14 -13.03
C PRO A 137 -12.53 -41.88 -14.41
N ILE A 138 -11.69 -41.89 -15.44
CA ILE A 138 -12.12 -41.70 -16.82
C ILE A 138 -13.10 -42.83 -17.15
N PRO A 139 -14.35 -42.53 -17.59
CA PRO A 139 -15.27 -43.57 -18.03
C PRO A 139 -14.65 -44.44 -19.13
N GLY A 140 -14.76 -45.77 -19.01
CA GLY A 140 -14.04 -46.73 -19.88
C GLY A 140 -14.37 -46.67 -21.37
N HIS A 141 -15.40 -45.91 -21.78
CA HIS A 141 -15.75 -45.69 -23.19
C HIS A 141 -14.96 -44.56 -23.85
N ILE A 142 -14.20 -43.77 -23.08
CA ILE A 142 -13.36 -42.69 -23.61
C ILE A 142 -12.01 -43.29 -24.00
N LYS A 143 -11.75 -43.39 -25.30
CA LYS A 143 -10.45 -43.81 -25.83
C LYS A 143 -9.38 -42.79 -25.40
N GLN A 144 -8.29 -43.26 -24.80
CA GLN A 144 -7.18 -42.38 -24.45
C GLN A 144 -6.58 -41.79 -25.75
N PRO A 145 -6.24 -40.48 -25.76
CA PRO A 145 -5.62 -39.87 -26.93
C PRO A 145 -4.28 -40.54 -27.26
N SER A 146 -4.06 -40.86 -28.53
CA SER A 146 -2.86 -41.57 -29.02
C SER A 146 -1.59 -40.71 -29.14
N TRP A 147 -1.63 -39.42 -28.77
CA TRP A 147 -0.55 -38.47 -29.05
C TRP A 147 0.54 -38.39 -27.97
N ARG A 148 0.63 -39.35 -27.02
CA ARG A 148 1.76 -39.43 -26.08
C ARG A 148 2.51 -40.76 -26.21
N ARG A 149 3.55 -40.77 -27.05
CA ARG A 149 4.84 -41.48 -26.89
C ARG A 149 5.77 -41.14 -28.07
N THR A 150 6.65 -40.17 -27.86
CA THR A 150 8.01 -40.08 -28.44
C THR A 150 8.88 -39.45 -27.39
#